data_AF-A0AAU0S4L2-F1
#
_entry.id   AF-A0AAU0S4L2-F1
#
_cell.length_a   1.000
_cell.length_b   1.000
_cell.length_c   1.000
_cell.angle_alpha   90.00
_cell.angle_beta   90.00
_cell.angle_gamma   90.00
#
_symmetry.space_group_name_H-M   'P 1'
#
loop_
_entity.id
_entity.type
_entity.pdbx_description
1 polymer ?
#
loop_
_entity_poly.entity_id
_entity_poly.type
_entity_poly.pdbx_seq_one_letter_code
_entity_poly.pdbx_strand_id
1 'polypeptide(L)'
;MNLRSQYLPFIAATVLSLSASAPAQAFSEAAFQAAFTHLMHPHQTEQAAAAFTALQQSEPGNPLLLAYRGASTAKRAADTIFPWKKMAYAEEGMAMLDKALQLASVAPAMHGNVPQQLEVKLTAANTFLAVPGFMHRAGQAKQLLKDMLSDTRLQATPLAFRAAVWWCAAQQARAEKNLPLARNYLNQIIEHHAEQSAQAVQLLKELS
;
A
#
# COMPACT_ATOMS: atom_id res chain seq x y z
N MET A 1 38.75 -70.51 11.47
CA MET A 1 37.44 -71.12 11.20
C MET A 1 36.64 -70.11 10.37
N ASN A 2 36.41 -70.45 9.09
CA ASN A 2 35.64 -69.67 8.11
C ASN A 2 34.17 -69.58 8.51
N LEU A 3 33.50 -68.46 8.20
CA LEU A 3 32.12 -68.35 7.62
C LEU A 3 31.84 -66.84 7.46
N ARG A 4 32.02 -66.25 6.27
CA ARG A 4 31.06 -66.08 5.15
C ARG A 4 29.93 -65.05 5.40
N SER A 5 29.97 -64.00 4.56
CA SER A 5 28.81 -63.38 3.87
C SER A 5 27.89 -62.49 4.75
N GLN A 6 27.37 -61.31 4.36
CA GLN A 6 26.94 -60.80 3.06
C GLN A 6 27.00 -59.26 3.02
N TYR A 7 27.28 -58.71 1.84
CA TYR A 7 27.05 -57.32 1.45
C TYR A 7 25.55 -57.09 1.19
N LEU A 8 24.97 -55.96 1.63
CA LEU A 8 23.85 -55.30 0.94
C LEU A 8 23.81 -53.78 1.28
N PRO A 9 23.23 -52.96 0.39
CA PRO A 9 23.83 -51.70 -0.08
C PRO A 9 23.21 -50.42 0.47
N PHE A 10 23.95 -49.33 0.24
CA PHE A 10 23.52 -47.93 0.08
C PHE A 10 22.00 -47.72 -0.09
N ILE A 11 21.41 -46.93 0.81
CA ILE A 11 20.30 -46.03 0.48
C ILE A 11 20.72 -44.63 0.92
N ALA A 12 21.25 -43.86 -0.03
CA ALA A 12 21.42 -42.43 0.13
C ALA A 12 20.04 -41.79 0.09
N ALA A 13 19.55 -41.31 1.23
CA ALA A 13 18.36 -40.48 1.30
C ALA A 13 18.72 -39.07 0.82
N THR A 14 18.52 -38.82 -0.48
CA THR A 14 18.62 -37.48 -1.05
C THR A 14 17.41 -36.67 -0.58
N VAL A 15 17.58 -35.85 0.45
CA VAL A 15 16.61 -34.84 0.83
C VAL A 15 16.65 -33.75 -0.24
N LEU A 16 15.73 -33.82 -1.20
CA LEU A 16 15.50 -32.75 -2.16
C LEU A 16 14.79 -31.61 -1.42
N SER A 17 15.57 -30.69 -0.85
CA SER A 17 15.04 -29.43 -0.32
C SER A 17 14.56 -28.59 -1.50
N LEU A 18 13.25 -28.63 -1.76
CA LEU A 18 12.60 -27.75 -2.72
C LEU A 18 12.51 -26.36 -2.09
N SER A 19 13.57 -25.57 -2.21
CA SER A 19 13.54 -24.14 -1.86
C SER A 19 12.63 -23.44 -2.86
N ALA A 20 11.38 -23.20 -2.47
CA ALA A 20 10.51 -22.27 -3.16
C ALA A 20 11.08 -20.86 -3.00
N SER A 21 11.88 -20.41 -3.96
CA SER A 21 12.28 -19.01 -4.06
C SER A 21 11.03 -18.19 -4.37
N ALA A 22 10.41 -17.61 -3.34
CA ALA A 22 9.53 -16.46 -3.55
C ALA A 22 10.33 -15.41 -4.36
N PRO A 23 9.75 -14.73 -5.36
CA PRO A 23 10.44 -13.66 -6.04
C PRO A 23 10.82 -12.63 -4.98
N ALA A 24 12.12 -12.55 -4.68
CA ALA A 24 12.63 -11.61 -3.69
C ALA A 24 12.23 -10.21 -4.16
N GLN A 25 11.52 -9.47 -3.31
CA GLN A 25 11.37 -8.04 -3.51
C GLN A 25 12.77 -7.44 -3.65
N ALA A 26 12.98 -6.72 -4.75
CA ALA A 26 14.31 -6.27 -5.13
C ALA A 26 14.80 -5.05 -4.30
N PHE A 27 13.96 -4.53 -3.40
CA PHE A 27 14.30 -3.50 -2.42
C PHE A 27 14.26 -4.04 -0.98
N SER A 28 14.95 -3.35 -0.06
CA SER A 28 14.97 -3.71 1.36
C SER A 28 13.62 -3.44 2.04
N GLU A 29 12.95 -4.50 2.49
CA GLU A 29 11.69 -4.43 3.24
C GLU A 29 11.84 -3.60 4.53
N ALA A 30 12.95 -3.76 5.25
CA ALA A 30 13.22 -2.99 6.46
C ALA A 30 13.34 -1.48 6.16
N ALA A 31 13.98 -1.12 5.04
CA ALA A 31 14.09 0.28 4.62
C ALA A 31 12.74 0.83 4.15
N PHE A 32 11.92 0.03 3.45
CA PHE A 32 10.55 0.39 3.09
C PHE A 32 9.70 0.66 4.33
N GLN A 33 9.73 -0.23 5.32
CA GLN A 33 8.95 -0.07 6.55
C GLN A 33 9.39 1.17 7.35
N ALA A 34 10.69 1.47 7.39
CA ALA A 34 11.20 2.70 7.99
C ALA A 34 10.70 3.95 7.25
N ALA A 35 10.76 3.96 5.91
CA ALA A 35 10.24 5.04 5.08
C ALA A 35 8.73 5.24 5.25
N PHE A 36 7.97 4.14 5.30
CA PHE A 36 6.53 4.15 5.55
C PHE A 36 6.21 4.71 6.94
N THR A 37 6.99 4.33 7.95
CA THR A 37 6.85 4.89 9.31
C THR A 37 7.01 6.40 9.27
N HIS A 38 8.04 6.94 8.61
CA HIS A 38 8.18 8.39 8.44
C HIS A 38 6.97 9.04 7.73
N LEU A 39 6.41 8.39 6.70
CA LEU A 39 5.25 8.91 5.96
C LEU A 39 3.99 9.04 6.83
N MET A 40 3.81 8.13 7.78
CA MET A 40 2.66 8.10 8.68
C MET A 40 2.77 9.14 9.81
N HIS A 41 3.97 9.61 10.15
CA HIS A 41 4.17 10.59 11.21
C HIS A 41 4.05 12.03 10.70
N PRO A 42 3.33 12.92 11.41
CA PRO A 42 3.36 14.35 11.14
C PRO A 42 4.79 14.89 11.18
N HIS A 43 5.09 15.89 10.34
CA HIS A 43 6.39 16.59 10.30
C HIS A 43 7.62 15.74 9.95
N GLN A 44 7.45 14.49 9.51
CA GLN A 44 8.54 13.63 9.02
C GLN A 44 8.51 13.44 7.49
N THR A 45 7.85 14.35 6.80
CA THR A 45 7.58 14.21 5.37
C THR A 45 8.84 14.31 4.51
N GLU A 46 9.83 15.12 4.91
CA GLU A 46 11.11 15.20 4.20
C GLU A 46 11.92 13.90 4.35
N GLN A 47 11.92 13.27 5.53
CA GLN A 47 12.55 11.98 5.77
C GLN A 47 11.89 10.88 4.92
N ALA A 48 10.55 10.88 4.87
CA ALA A 48 9.80 9.96 4.03
C ALA A 48 10.14 10.14 2.54
N ALA A 49 10.13 11.39 2.04
CA ALA A 49 10.42 11.69 0.65
C ALA A 49 11.87 11.32 0.26
N ALA A 50 12.84 11.58 1.12
CA ALA A 50 14.23 11.19 0.91
C ALA A 50 14.39 9.66 0.90
N ALA A 51 13.78 8.95 1.85
CA ALA A 51 13.87 7.50 1.95
C ALA A 51 13.22 6.79 0.75
N PHE A 52 12.02 7.21 0.33
CA PHE A 52 11.38 6.65 -0.87
C PHE A 52 12.09 7.04 -2.17
N THR A 53 12.75 8.20 -2.22
CA THR A 53 13.63 8.54 -3.36
C THR A 53 14.81 7.59 -3.46
N ALA A 54 15.49 7.29 -2.34
CA ALA A 54 16.60 6.34 -2.31
C ALA A 54 16.16 4.91 -2.70
N LEU A 55 15.01 4.45 -2.18
CA LEU A 55 14.43 3.16 -2.56
C LEU A 55 14.09 3.12 -4.06
N GLN A 56 13.45 4.16 -4.60
CA GLN A 56 13.09 4.19 -6.01
C GLN A 56 14.33 4.29 -6.93
N GLN A 57 15.46 4.79 -6.46
CA GLN A 57 16.72 4.76 -7.21
C GLN A 57 17.33 3.36 -7.30
N SER A 58 17.17 2.51 -6.28
CA SER A 58 17.63 1.12 -6.35
C SER A 58 16.76 0.29 -7.30
N GLU A 59 15.48 0.64 -7.44
CA GLU A 59 14.52 -0.08 -8.28
C GLU A 59 13.67 0.89 -9.16
N PRO A 60 14.27 1.53 -10.20
CA PRO A 60 13.63 2.62 -10.95
C PRO A 60 12.32 2.27 -11.66
N GLY A 61 12.15 0.99 -12.01
CA GLY A 61 10.96 0.47 -12.68
C GLY A 61 9.85 0.00 -11.74
N ASN A 62 10.07 0.04 -10.43
CA ASN A 62 9.11 -0.50 -9.47
C ASN A 62 7.92 0.48 -9.27
N PRO A 63 6.69 0.09 -9.64
CA PRO A 63 5.53 0.98 -9.55
C PRO A 63 5.16 1.30 -8.10
N LEU A 64 5.40 0.38 -7.17
CA LEU A 64 5.09 0.58 -5.76
C LEU A 64 5.96 1.68 -5.15
N LEU A 65 7.27 1.61 -5.37
CA LEU A 65 8.20 2.63 -4.86
C LEU A 65 7.95 4.00 -5.50
N LEU A 66 7.61 4.03 -6.79
CA LEU A 66 7.18 5.26 -7.46
C LEU A 66 5.90 5.84 -6.82
N ALA A 67 4.93 5.00 -6.46
CA ALA A 67 3.70 5.45 -5.81
C ALA A 67 3.98 6.06 -4.43
N TYR A 68 4.78 5.40 -3.60
CA TYR A 68 5.13 5.92 -2.27
C TYR A 68 6.02 7.17 -2.33
N ARG A 69 6.93 7.26 -3.32
CA ARG A 69 7.64 8.50 -3.62
C ARG A 69 6.67 9.61 -4.03
N GLY A 70 5.68 9.32 -4.88
CA GLY A 70 4.64 10.27 -5.27
C GLY A 70 3.82 10.77 -4.07
N ALA A 71 3.35 9.86 -3.22
CA ALA A 71 2.58 10.19 -2.02
C ALA A 71 3.39 11.02 -1.01
N SER A 72 4.63 10.64 -0.73
CA SER A 72 5.52 11.40 0.15
C SER A 72 5.85 12.78 -0.42
N THR A 73 6.11 12.90 -1.73
CA THR A 73 6.30 14.19 -2.41
C THR A 73 5.05 15.06 -2.29
N ALA A 74 3.85 14.55 -2.58
CA ALA A 74 2.61 15.31 -2.46
C ALA A 74 2.37 15.79 -1.02
N LYS A 75 2.68 14.95 -0.01
CA LYS A 75 2.54 15.31 1.41
C LYS A 75 3.43 16.49 1.80
N ARG A 76 4.56 16.76 1.12
CA ARG A 76 5.44 17.91 1.41
C ARG A 76 4.72 19.25 1.22
N ALA A 77 3.64 19.28 0.44
CA ALA A 77 2.79 20.45 0.31
C ALA A 77 2.17 20.90 1.65
N ALA A 78 2.01 19.99 2.62
CA ALA A 78 1.50 20.31 3.95
C ALA A 78 2.54 21.04 4.82
N ASP A 79 3.84 20.73 4.66
CA ASP A 79 4.91 21.21 5.55
C ASP A 79 5.61 22.48 5.03
N THR A 80 5.47 22.81 3.75
CA THR A 80 6.08 24.05 3.20
C THR A 80 5.20 25.28 3.45
N ILE A 81 5.82 26.42 3.76
CA ILE A 81 5.11 27.71 3.90
C ILE A 81 4.91 28.44 2.57
N PHE A 82 5.63 28.03 1.51
CA PHE A 82 5.66 28.73 0.23
C PHE A 82 4.58 28.22 -0.72
N PRO A 83 3.58 29.05 -1.13
CA PRO A 83 2.44 28.59 -1.92
C PRO A 83 2.82 27.94 -3.26
N TRP A 84 3.79 28.49 -3.99
CA TRP A 84 4.24 27.90 -5.27
C TRP A 84 4.88 26.53 -5.09
N LYS A 85 5.62 26.31 -3.98
CA LYS A 85 6.18 24.98 -3.66
C LYS A 85 5.07 23.98 -3.30
N LYS A 86 4.00 24.42 -2.62
CA LYS A 86 2.85 23.54 -2.33
C LYS A 86 2.27 22.97 -3.62
N MET A 87 2.05 23.84 -4.60
CA MET A 87 1.48 23.43 -5.89
C MET A 87 2.43 22.50 -6.62
N ALA A 88 3.72 22.87 -6.72
CA ALA A 88 4.73 22.03 -7.36
C ALA A 88 4.83 20.62 -6.74
N TYR A 89 4.89 20.52 -5.41
CA TYR A 89 4.97 19.21 -4.73
C TYR A 89 3.72 18.36 -4.94
N ALA A 90 2.54 18.96 -4.87
CA ALA A 90 1.30 18.24 -5.12
C ALA A 90 1.23 17.76 -6.57
N GLU A 91 1.53 18.62 -7.55
CA GLU A 91 1.52 18.27 -8.98
C GLU A 91 2.55 17.18 -9.32
N GLU A 92 3.78 17.33 -8.82
CA GLU A 92 4.85 16.36 -9.02
C GLU A 92 4.48 14.99 -8.42
N GLY A 93 3.97 14.98 -7.18
CA GLY A 93 3.53 13.77 -6.50
C GLY A 93 2.38 13.07 -7.22
N MET A 94 1.40 13.83 -7.71
CA MET A 94 0.28 13.30 -8.51
C MET A 94 0.75 12.72 -9.84
N ALA A 95 1.67 13.37 -10.55
CA ALA A 95 2.21 12.85 -11.79
C ALA A 95 2.94 11.52 -11.60
N MET A 96 3.67 11.36 -10.48
CA MET A 96 4.28 10.07 -10.13
C MET A 96 3.24 9.00 -9.86
N LEU A 97 2.15 9.32 -9.14
CA LEU A 97 1.06 8.39 -8.86
C LEU A 97 0.33 7.96 -10.14
N ASP A 98 0.06 8.89 -11.07
CA ASP A 98 -0.55 8.58 -12.35
C ASP A 98 0.34 7.60 -13.16
N LYS A 99 1.66 7.81 -13.16
CA LYS A 99 2.62 6.91 -13.79
C LYS A 99 2.70 5.55 -13.08
N ALA A 100 2.70 5.53 -11.75
CA ALA A 100 2.73 4.30 -10.97
C ALA A 100 1.50 3.43 -11.22
N LEU A 101 0.31 4.04 -11.31
CA LEU A 101 -0.93 3.34 -11.66
C LEU A 101 -0.86 2.67 -13.04
N GLN A 102 -0.29 3.36 -14.03
CA GLN A 102 -0.08 2.79 -15.37
C GLN A 102 0.89 1.61 -15.33
N LEU A 103 2.04 1.76 -14.67
CA LEU A 103 3.05 0.70 -14.56
C LEU A 103 2.54 -0.51 -13.76
N ALA A 104 1.75 -0.30 -12.72
CA ALA A 104 1.18 -1.38 -11.92
C ALA A 104 0.08 -2.17 -12.67
N SER A 105 -0.52 -1.57 -13.70
CA SER A 105 -1.58 -2.24 -14.49
C SER A 105 -1.05 -3.33 -15.42
N VAL A 106 0.22 -3.27 -15.79
CA VAL A 106 0.83 -4.15 -16.80
C VAL A 106 1.60 -5.34 -16.22
N ALA A 107 1.90 -5.33 -14.92
CA ALA A 107 2.76 -6.33 -14.29
C ALA A 107 2.09 -6.97 -13.06
N PRO A 108 1.86 -8.29 -13.04
CA PRO A 108 1.41 -8.99 -11.85
C PRO A 108 2.58 -9.10 -10.86
N ALA A 109 2.67 -8.16 -9.93
CA ALA A 109 3.70 -8.13 -8.89
C ALA A 109 3.06 -8.10 -7.49
N MET A 110 3.69 -8.78 -6.53
CA MET A 110 3.28 -8.83 -5.13
C MET A 110 4.22 -8.01 -4.25
N HIS A 111 3.69 -7.50 -3.14
CA HIS A 111 4.42 -6.96 -2.00
C HIS A 111 3.92 -7.71 -0.76
N GLY A 112 4.75 -8.61 -0.22
CA GLY A 112 4.27 -9.64 0.70
C GLY A 112 3.06 -10.39 0.12
N ASN A 113 1.93 -10.34 0.82
CA ASN A 113 0.66 -10.97 0.43
C ASN A 113 -0.35 -10.00 -0.22
N VAL A 114 0.12 -8.85 -0.72
CA VAL A 114 -0.72 -7.83 -1.34
C VAL A 114 -0.31 -7.67 -2.82
N PRO A 115 -1.26 -7.71 -3.77
CA PRO A 115 -0.98 -7.29 -5.13
C PRO A 115 -0.53 -5.83 -5.17
N GLN A 116 0.66 -5.57 -5.73
CA GLN A 116 1.19 -4.19 -5.82
C GLN A 116 0.22 -3.26 -6.53
N GLN A 117 -0.54 -3.75 -7.51
CA GLN A 117 -1.60 -2.98 -8.16
C GLN A 117 -2.64 -2.45 -7.17
N LEU A 118 -3.07 -3.26 -6.20
CA LEU A 118 -4.03 -2.82 -5.17
C LEU A 118 -3.39 -1.82 -4.21
N GLU A 119 -2.14 -2.04 -3.81
CA GLU A 119 -1.44 -1.14 -2.90
C GLU A 119 -1.14 0.22 -3.55
N VAL A 120 -0.71 0.24 -4.82
CA VAL A 120 -0.55 1.46 -5.62
C VAL A 120 -1.87 2.22 -5.73
N LYS A 121 -2.98 1.52 -6.01
CA LYS A 121 -4.32 2.14 -6.05
C LYS A 121 -4.70 2.76 -4.70
N LEU A 122 -4.43 2.08 -3.59
CA LEU A 122 -4.72 2.59 -2.25
C LEU A 122 -3.88 3.83 -1.91
N THR A 123 -2.59 3.79 -2.21
CA THR A 123 -1.65 4.89 -1.99
C THR A 123 -2.06 6.12 -2.82
N ALA A 124 -2.45 5.92 -4.08
CA ALA A 124 -2.97 6.97 -4.94
C ALA A 124 -4.30 7.53 -4.42
N ALA A 125 -5.27 6.68 -4.07
CA ALA A 125 -6.58 7.11 -3.56
C ALA A 125 -6.45 7.95 -2.27
N ASN A 126 -5.65 7.51 -1.30
CA ASN A 126 -5.37 8.29 -0.09
C ASN A 126 -4.77 9.65 -0.41
N THR A 127 -3.81 9.71 -1.32
CA THR A 127 -3.16 10.96 -1.70
C THR A 127 -4.15 11.90 -2.42
N PHE A 128 -4.93 11.37 -3.35
CA PHE A 128 -5.93 12.13 -4.11
C PHE A 128 -7.08 12.67 -3.24
N LEU A 129 -7.41 12.01 -2.13
CA LEU A 129 -8.35 12.53 -1.14
C LEU A 129 -7.73 13.62 -0.25
N ALA A 130 -6.41 13.58 -0.05
CA ALA A 130 -5.70 14.52 0.81
C ALA A 130 -5.34 15.84 0.10
N VAL A 131 -5.25 15.86 -1.24
CA VAL A 131 -4.97 17.08 -1.98
C VAL A 131 -6.18 18.03 -2.01
N PRO A 132 -5.96 19.36 -2.10
CA PRO A 132 -7.05 20.33 -2.16
C PRO A 132 -8.03 20.11 -3.32
N GLY A 133 -9.31 20.40 -3.09
CA GLY A 133 -10.39 20.12 -4.05
C GLY A 133 -10.25 20.76 -5.43
N PHE A 134 -9.57 21.92 -5.54
CA PHE A 134 -9.31 22.56 -6.84
C PHE A 134 -8.34 21.77 -7.74
N MET A 135 -7.68 20.71 -7.23
CA MET A 135 -6.90 19.78 -8.05
C MET A 135 -7.75 18.71 -8.73
N HIS A 136 -9.06 18.66 -8.44
CA HIS A 136 -10.03 17.79 -9.11
C HIS A 136 -9.71 16.28 -9.06
N ARG A 137 -9.00 15.81 -8.03
CA ARG A 137 -8.59 14.39 -7.89
C ARG A 137 -9.57 13.49 -7.13
N ALA A 138 -10.54 14.05 -6.41
CA ALA A 138 -11.49 13.27 -5.61
C ALA A 138 -12.29 12.23 -6.45
N GLY A 139 -12.68 12.60 -7.68
CA GLY A 139 -13.37 11.68 -8.59
C GLY A 139 -12.51 10.49 -9.01
N GLN A 140 -11.20 10.71 -9.22
CA GLN A 140 -10.26 9.63 -9.50
C GLN A 140 -10.06 8.72 -8.29
N ALA A 141 -9.94 9.28 -7.08
CA ALA A 141 -9.87 8.48 -5.85
C ALA A 141 -11.08 7.55 -5.70
N LYS A 142 -12.28 8.07 -5.94
CA LYS A 142 -13.53 7.29 -5.93
C LYS A 142 -13.47 6.13 -6.94
N GLN A 143 -13.04 6.40 -8.16
CA GLN A 143 -12.97 5.37 -9.19
C GLN A 143 -11.96 4.27 -8.80
N LEU A 144 -10.78 4.64 -8.29
CA LEU A 144 -9.77 3.69 -7.81
C LEU A 144 -10.34 2.80 -6.70
N LEU A 145 -11.02 3.39 -5.72
CA LEU A 145 -11.63 2.64 -4.61
C LEU A 145 -12.75 1.71 -5.07
N LYS A 146 -13.59 2.17 -6.01
CA LYS A 146 -14.63 1.33 -6.62
C LYS A 146 -14.01 0.11 -7.29
N ASP A 147 -12.97 0.31 -8.11
CA ASP A 147 -12.29 -0.78 -8.81
C ASP A 147 -11.66 -1.77 -7.82
N MET A 148 -11.04 -1.27 -6.74
CA MET A 148 -10.45 -2.12 -5.70
C MET A 148 -11.49 -2.94 -4.94
N LEU A 149 -12.61 -2.33 -4.55
CA LEU A 149 -13.67 -3.01 -3.80
C LEU A 149 -14.40 -4.07 -4.65
N SER A 150 -14.39 -3.94 -5.97
CA SER A 150 -14.88 -4.96 -6.90
C SER A 150 -13.85 -6.04 -7.26
N ASP A 151 -12.58 -5.86 -6.90
CA ASP A 151 -11.51 -6.79 -7.22
C ASP A 151 -11.53 -7.99 -6.26
N THR A 152 -11.78 -9.18 -6.78
CA THR A 152 -11.87 -10.41 -5.96
C THR A 152 -10.55 -10.74 -5.24
N ARG A 153 -9.41 -10.28 -5.77
CA ARG A 153 -8.09 -10.46 -5.13
C ARG A 153 -7.98 -9.72 -3.80
N LEU A 154 -8.78 -8.67 -3.57
CA LEU A 154 -8.80 -7.95 -2.31
C LEU A 154 -9.13 -8.89 -1.13
N GLN A 155 -10.01 -9.87 -1.33
CA GLN A 155 -10.41 -10.80 -0.28
C GLN A 155 -9.25 -11.70 0.18
N ALA A 156 -8.28 -11.97 -0.69
CA ALA A 156 -7.10 -12.77 -0.38
C ALA A 156 -5.99 -11.97 0.34
N THR A 157 -6.10 -10.64 0.44
CA THR A 157 -5.10 -9.79 1.11
C THR A 157 -5.20 -9.88 2.65
N PRO A 158 -4.15 -9.53 3.41
CA PRO A 158 -4.22 -9.46 4.86
C PRO A 158 -5.33 -8.52 5.36
N LEU A 159 -5.91 -8.82 6.53
CA LEU A 159 -6.98 -8.01 7.12
C LEU A 159 -6.59 -6.54 7.28
N ALA A 160 -5.35 -6.27 7.70
CA ALA A 160 -4.84 -4.89 7.85
C ALA A 160 -4.95 -4.10 6.53
N PHE A 161 -4.67 -4.73 5.39
CA PHE A 161 -4.80 -4.09 4.08
C PHE A 161 -6.27 -3.85 3.72
N ARG A 162 -7.15 -4.84 3.89
CA ARG A 162 -8.60 -4.67 3.66
C ARG A 162 -9.19 -3.55 4.53
N ALA A 163 -8.79 -3.49 5.80
CA ALA A 163 -9.21 -2.44 6.72
C ALA A 163 -8.76 -1.05 6.27
N ALA A 164 -7.53 -0.92 5.76
CA ALA A 164 -7.04 0.33 5.18
C ALA A 164 -7.85 0.76 3.93
N VAL A 165 -8.28 -0.20 3.10
CA VAL A 165 -9.17 0.06 1.96
C VAL A 165 -10.53 0.55 2.43
N TRP A 166 -11.17 -0.13 3.40
CA TRP A 166 -12.44 0.31 3.98
C TRP A 166 -12.33 1.68 4.64
N TRP A 167 -11.23 1.96 5.34
CA TRP A 167 -10.98 3.26 5.95
C TRP A 167 -10.91 4.36 4.89
N CYS A 168 -10.16 4.13 3.81
CA CYS A 168 -10.07 5.07 2.68
C CYS A 168 -11.45 5.29 2.02
N ALA A 169 -12.20 4.22 1.82
CA ALA A 169 -13.56 4.27 1.27
C ALA A 169 -14.54 5.01 2.19
N ALA A 170 -14.42 4.87 3.51
CA ALA A 170 -15.19 5.63 4.48
C ALA A 170 -14.88 7.13 4.39
N GLN A 171 -13.61 7.51 4.30
CA GLN A 171 -13.20 8.91 4.13
C GLN A 171 -13.73 9.51 2.82
N GLN A 172 -13.65 8.77 1.71
CA GLN A 172 -14.21 9.16 0.43
C GLN A 172 -15.73 9.38 0.52
N ALA A 173 -16.47 8.44 1.12
CA ALA A 173 -17.90 8.54 1.28
C ALA A 173 -18.32 9.73 2.18
N ARG A 174 -17.53 10.03 3.23
CA ARG A 174 -17.72 11.22 4.08
C ARG A 174 -17.53 12.52 3.29
N ALA A 175 -16.49 12.59 2.46
CA ALA A 175 -16.24 13.76 1.61
C ALA A 175 -17.42 14.02 0.64
N GLU A 176 -18.10 12.96 0.19
CA GLU A 176 -19.33 13.03 -0.63
C GLU A 176 -20.62 13.20 0.19
N LYS A 177 -20.54 13.31 1.52
CA LYS A 177 -21.69 13.35 2.44
C LYS A 177 -22.59 12.12 2.36
N ASN A 178 -22.10 11.00 1.82
CA ASN A 178 -22.79 9.72 1.82
C ASN A 178 -22.53 8.98 3.15
N LEU A 179 -23.15 9.49 4.21
CA LEU A 179 -22.97 8.97 5.57
C LEU A 179 -23.38 7.50 5.73
N PRO A 180 -24.49 7.00 5.12
CA PRO A 180 -24.82 5.58 5.19
C PRO A 180 -23.71 4.68 4.64
N LEU A 181 -23.11 5.06 3.51
CA LEU A 181 -22.01 4.31 2.92
C LEU A 181 -20.74 4.38 3.78
N ALA A 182 -20.41 5.55 4.32
CA ALA A 182 -19.29 5.71 5.23
C ALA A 182 -19.44 4.82 6.47
N ARG A 183 -20.64 4.77 7.07
CA ARG A 183 -20.92 3.91 8.23
C ARG A 183 -20.75 2.43 7.91
N ASN A 184 -21.21 1.99 6.73
CA ASN A 184 -21.04 0.60 6.30
C ASN A 184 -19.56 0.21 6.30
N TYR A 185 -18.69 1.00 5.66
CA TYR A 185 -17.26 0.70 5.64
C TYR A 185 -16.61 0.73 7.03
N LEU A 186 -17.02 1.63 7.92
CA LEU A 186 -16.50 1.65 9.30
C LEU A 186 -16.97 0.41 10.09
N ASN A 187 -18.19 -0.06 9.87
CA ASN A 187 -18.68 -1.30 10.46
C ASN A 187 -17.87 -2.50 9.99
N GLN A 188 -17.47 -2.58 8.72
CA GLN A 188 -16.56 -3.64 8.24
C GLN A 188 -15.26 -3.71 9.05
N ILE A 189 -14.67 -2.56 9.39
CA ILE A 189 -13.43 -2.48 10.20
C ILE A 189 -13.68 -3.05 11.61
N ILE A 190 -14.83 -2.71 12.21
CA ILE A 190 -15.20 -3.11 13.58
C ILE A 190 -15.57 -4.58 13.66
N GLU A 191 -16.43 -5.05 12.76
CA GLU A 191 -16.92 -6.44 12.70
C GLU A 191 -15.78 -7.44 12.49
N HIS A 192 -14.76 -7.05 11.74
CA HIS A 192 -13.57 -7.87 11.51
C HIS A 192 -12.47 -7.68 12.55
N HIS A 193 -12.69 -6.89 13.61
CA HIS A 193 -11.72 -6.62 14.68
C HIS A 193 -10.35 -6.16 14.17
N ALA A 194 -10.33 -5.30 13.14
CA ALA A 194 -9.07 -4.73 12.65
C ALA A 194 -8.43 -3.80 13.70
N GLU A 195 -7.13 -3.56 13.60
CA GLU A 195 -6.36 -2.73 14.54
C GLU A 195 -6.98 -1.34 14.76
N GLN A 196 -7.54 -0.75 13.71
CA GLN A 196 -8.16 0.57 13.72
C GLN A 196 -9.62 0.58 14.25
N SER A 197 -10.14 -0.54 14.78
CA SER A 197 -11.54 -0.65 15.23
C SER A 197 -11.94 0.42 16.25
N ALA A 198 -11.06 0.75 17.20
CA ALA A 198 -11.32 1.79 18.19
C ALA A 198 -11.51 3.18 17.55
N GLN A 199 -10.69 3.49 16.54
CA GLN A 199 -10.78 4.74 15.78
C GLN A 199 -12.04 4.75 14.91
N ALA A 200 -12.40 3.61 14.31
CA ALA A 200 -13.64 3.48 13.54
C ALA A 200 -14.88 3.72 14.41
N VAL A 201 -14.90 3.21 15.65
CA VAL A 201 -15.97 3.48 16.62
C VAL A 201 -16.08 4.95 16.96
N GLN A 202 -14.94 5.62 17.20
CA GLN A 202 -14.93 7.07 17.46
C GLN A 202 -15.49 7.84 16.26
N LEU A 203 -15.01 7.51 15.06
CA LEU A 203 -15.45 8.17 13.84
C LEU A 203 -16.94 7.98 13.57
N LEU A 204 -17.48 6.79 13.81
CA LEU A 204 -18.92 6.52 13.68
C LEU A 204 -19.78 7.43 14.56
N LYS A 205 -19.31 7.76 15.78
CA LYS A 205 -20.00 8.68 16.68
C LYS A 205 -19.99 10.12 16.17
N GLU A 206 -18.98 10.53 15.42
CA GLU A 206 -18.94 11.85 14.78
C GLU A 206 -19.88 11.96 13.57
N LEU A 207 -20.31 10.82 13.02
CA LEU A 207 -21.24 10.80 11.88
C LEU A 207 -22.71 10.88 12.32
N SER A 208 -23.02 10.67 13.60
CA SER A 208 -24.40 10.62 14.14
C SER A 208 -25.09 11.98 14.10
#